data_AF-A0A8I1AJD0-F1
#
_entry.id   AF-A0A8I1AJD0-F1
#
_cell.length_a   1.000
_cell.length_b   1.000
_cell.length_c   1.000
_cell.angle_alpha   90.00
_cell.angle_beta   90.00
_cell.angle_gamma   90.00
#
_symmetry.space_group_name_H-M   'P 1'
#
loop_
_entity.id
_entity.type
_entity.pdbx_description
1 polymer ?
#
loop_
_entity_poly.entity_id
_entity_poly.type
_entity_poly.pdbx_seq_one_letter_code
_entity_poly.pdbx_strand_id
1 'polypeptide(L)' 'MTVDDLKNHFQAKNDADLARILNKDRSVISYWRKKIPLKTQAVFEIQTNGELIADRQGLNSISS' A
#
# COMPACT_ATOMS: atom_id res chain seq x y z
N MET A 1 4.17 -1.62 4.78
CA MET A 1 3.67 -0.36 4.17
C MET A 1 2.24 -0.04 4.61
N THR A 2 1.93 1.25 4.72
CA THR A 2 0.65 1.84 5.12
C THR A 2 0.08 2.77 4.05
N VAL A 3 -1.15 3.25 4.21
CA VAL A 3 -1.74 4.25 3.29
C VAL A 3 -0.96 5.57 3.32
N ASP A 4 -0.40 5.95 4.47
CA ASP A 4 0.39 7.17 4.57
C ASP A 4 1.74 7.04 3.82
N ASP A 5 2.35 5.85 3.83
CA ASP A 5 3.54 5.59 3.00
C ASP A 5 3.22 5.76 1.50
N LEU A 6 2.08 5.22 1.06
CA LEU A 6 1.61 5.41 -0.32
C LEU A 6 1.38 6.90 -0.62
N LYS A 7 0.75 7.65 0.29
CA LYS A 7 0.54 9.09 0.10
C LYS A 7 1.85 9.86 -0.01
N ASN A 8 2.83 9.54 0.83
CA ASN A 8 4.13 10.20 0.81
C ASN A 8 4.89 9.92 -0.50
N HIS A 9 4.90 8.66 -0.94
CA HIS A 9 5.57 8.26 -2.18
C HIS A 9 4.89 8.85 -3.42
N PHE A 10 3.55 8.76 -3.53
CA PHE A 10 2.79 9.32 -4.65
C PHE A 10 2.51 10.83 -4.51
N GLN A 11 3.05 11.49 -3.48
CA GLN A 11 2.83 12.91 -3.16
C GLN A 11 1.35 13.31 -3.10
N ALA A 12 0.49 12.38 -2.68
CA ALA A 12 -0.95 12.57 -2.64
C ALA A 12 -1.36 13.44 -1.43
N LYS A 13 -2.14 14.50 -1.68
CA LYS A 13 -2.55 15.43 -0.62
C LYS A 13 -3.53 14.82 0.38
N ASN A 14 -4.39 13.93 -0.10
CA ASN A 14 -5.40 13.25 0.70
C ASN A 14 -5.78 11.91 0.06
N ASP A 15 -6.57 11.11 0.76
CA ASP A 15 -6.98 9.78 0.33
C ASP A 15 -7.75 9.77 -0.99
N ALA A 16 -8.54 10.82 -1.25
CA ALA A 16 -9.27 10.95 -2.51
C ALA A 16 -8.33 11.26 -3.68
N ASP A 17 -7.24 11.95 -3.43
CA ASP A 17 -6.18 12.22 -4.38
C ASP A 17 -5.38 10.95 -4.68
N LEU A 18 -5.00 10.21 -3.63
CA LEU A 18 -4.35 8.91 -3.76
C LEU A 18 -5.22 7.92 -4.57
N ALA A 19 -6.53 7.89 -4.30
CA ALA A 19 -7.48 7.06 -5.05
C ALA A 19 -7.46 7.38 -6.55
N ARG A 20 -7.38 8.66 -6.92
CA ARG A 20 -7.29 9.08 -8.34
C ARG A 20 -5.97 8.67 -8.96
N ILE A 21 -4.85 8.91 -8.28
CA ILE A 21 -3.51 8.55 -8.78
C ILE A 21 -3.41 7.04 -9.02
N LEU A 22 -3.95 6.24 -8.09
CA LEU A 22 -3.95 4.78 -8.17
C LEU A 22 -5.07 4.21 -9.06
N ASN A 23 -5.93 5.05 -9.62
CA ASN A 23 -7.13 4.68 -10.35
C ASN A 23 -7.99 3.64 -9.60
N LYS A 24 -8.28 3.91 -8.33
CA LYS A 24 -9.10 3.10 -7.43
C LYS A 24 -10.24 3.91 -6.84
N ASP A 25 -11.27 3.21 -6.38
CA ASP A 25 -12.32 3.83 -5.58
C ASP A 25 -11.81 4.31 -4.22
N ARG A 26 -12.41 5.39 -3.72
CA ARG A 26 -12.10 5.94 -2.39
C ARG A 26 -12.40 4.94 -1.26
N SER A 27 -13.39 4.07 -1.47
CA SER A 27 -13.73 2.99 -0.54
C SER A 27 -12.59 2.00 -0.35
N VAL A 28 -11.79 1.76 -1.41
CA VAL A 28 -10.59 0.89 -1.35
C VAL A 28 -9.51 1.52 -0.48
N ILE A 29 -9.27 2.82 -0.62
CA ILE A 29 -8.30 3.54 0.22
C ILE A 29 -8.74 3.53 1.70
N SER A 30 -10.04 3.75 1.95
CA SER A 30 -10.62 3.64 3.30
C SER A 30 -10.47 2.23 3.88
N TYR A 31 -10.65 1.18 3.07
CA TYR A 31 -10.40 -0.19 3.49
C TYR A 31 -8.92 -0.43 3.84
N TRP A 32 -8.00 0.11 3.04
CA TRP A 32 -6.56 -0.01 3.26
C TRP A 32 -6.05 0.71 4.51
N ARG A 33 -6.77 1.72 5.01
CA ARG A 33 -6.47 2.39 6.29
C ARG A 33 -6.39 1.39 7.45
N LYS A 34 -7.18 0.31 7.41
CA LYS A 34 -7.10 -0.77 8.41
C LYS A 34 -5.87 -1.63 8.19
N LYS A 35 -5.69 -2.12 6.95
CA LYS A 35 -4.53 -2.91 6.53
C LYS A 35 -4.53 -3.02 4.99
N ILE A 36 -3.43 -2.68 4.34
CA ILE A 36 -3.26 -2.95 2.91
C ILE A 36 -3.10 -4.47 2.72
N PRO A 37 -3.86 -5.12 1.83
CA PRO A 37 -3.69 -6.55 1.55
C PRO A 37 -2.27 -6.88 1.05
N LEU A 38 -1.69 -7.99 1.51
CA LEU A 38 -0.32 -8.40 1.16
C LEU A 38 -0.08 -8.48 -0.36
N LYS A 39 -1.06 -8.97 -1.13
CA LYS A 39 -0.99 -8.98 -2.60
C LYS A 39 -0.80 -7.58 -3.17
N THR A 40 -1.56 -6.61 -2.66
CA THR A 40 -1.45 -5.21 -3.07
C THR A 40 -0.11 -4.62 -2.64
N GLN A 41 0.38 -4.96 -1.45
CA GLN A 41 1.69 -4.52 -1.00
C GLN A 41 2.81 -5.01 -1.92
N ALA A 42 2.78 -6.28 -2.34
CA ALA A 42 3.74 -6.83 -3.29
C ALA A 42 3.66 -6.16 -4.67
N VAL A 43 2.45 -5.84 -5.16
CA VAL A 43 2.27 -5.08 -6.40
C VAL A 43 2.90 -3.70 -6.29
N PHE A 44 2.68 -2.99 -5.18
CA PHE A 44 3.30 -1.67 -4.97
C PHE A 44 4.81 -1.76 -4.80
N GLU A 45 5.33 -2.77 -4.12
CA GLU A 45 6.77 -2.98 -3.99
C GLU A 45 7.44 -3.13 -5.37
N ILE A 46 6.83 -3.92 -6.26
CA ILE A 46 7.32 -4.08 -7.65
C ILE A 46 7.18 -2.77 -8.44
N GLN A 47 6.02 -2.09 -8.33
CA GLN A 47 5.76 -0.85 -9.06
C GLN A 47 6.66 0.31 -8.62
N THR A 48 7.02 0.34 -7.34
CA THR A 48 7.90 1.36 -6.76
C THR A 48 9.37 0.94 -6.74
N ASN A 49 9.71 -0.15 -7.44
CA ASN A 49 11.06 -0.69 -7.55
C ASN A 49 11.77 -0.88 -6.19
N GLY A 50 11.00 -1.26 -5.16
CA GLY A 50 11.49 -1.48 -3.80
C GLY A 50 11.49 -0.25 -2.88
N GLU A 51 11.02 0.92 -3.32
CA GLU A 51 10.91 2.09 -2.43
C GLU A 51 9.84 1.90 -1.35
N LEU A 52 8.74 1.20 -1.67
CA LEU A 52 7.75 0.77 -0.69
C LEU A 52 7.96 -0.69 -0.34
N ILE A 53 8.55 -0.94 0.83
CA ILE A 53 8.78 -2.30 1.33
C ILE A 53 7.45 -2.86 1.87
N ALA A 54 6.99 -3.96 1.25
CA ALA A 54 5.87 -4.72 1.77
C ALA A 54 6.19 -5.19 3.18
N ASP A 55 5.19 -5.18 4.07
CA ASP A 55 5.38 -5.65 5.43
C ASP A 55 5.45 -7.19 5.43
N ARG A 56 6.65 -7.69 5.13
CA ARG A 56 6.98 -9.12 5.04
C ARG A 56 7.02 -9.80 6.41
N GLN A 57 6.77 -9.08 7.50
CA GLN A 57 6.77 -9.65 8.86
C GLN A 57 5.66 -10.70 9.06
N GLY A 58 4.66 -10.78 8.18
CA GLY A 58 3.68 -11.86 8.17
C GLY A 58 4.09 -13.14 7.42
N LEU A 59 5.27 -13.20 6.78
CA LEU A 59 5.70 -14.34 5.96
C LEU A 59 6.68 -15.29 6.69
N ASN A 60 7.24 -14.89 7.84
CA ASN A 60 8.26 -15.68 8.55
C ASN A 60 7.72 -16.61 9.66
N SER A 61 6.41 -16.82 9.77
CA SER A 61 5.84 -17.68 10.83
C SER A 61 5.57 -19.14 10.41
N ILE A 62 5.97 -19.56 9.19
CA ILE A 62 5.73 -20.93 8.68
C ILE A 62 7.06 -21.64 8.37
N SER A 63 8.11 -21.34 9.14
CA SER A 63 9.38 -22.07 9.06
C SER A 63 10.07 -22.04 10.43
N SER A 64 9.55 -22.81 11.38
CA SER A 64 10.26 -23.30 12.57
C SER A 64 9.54 -24.52 13.11
#